data_AF-A0A2J6SB26-F1
#
_entry.id   AF-A0A2J6SB26-F1
#
_cell.length_a   1.000
_cell.length_b   1.000
_cell.length_c   1.000
_cell.angle_alpha   90.00
_cell.angle_beta   90.00
_cell.angle_gamma   90.00
#
_symmetry.space_group_name_H-M   'P 1'
#
loop_
_entity.id
_entity.type
_entity.pdbx_description
1 polymer ?
#
loop_
_entity_poly.entity_id
_entity_poly.type
_entity_poly.pdbx_seq_one_letter_code
_entity_poly.pdbx_strand_id
1 'polypeptide(L)'
;LYLPLQGTYQEIRLLYIQPSSDPESVIECSLRTDSAEKRTARAYIALSYVWGTPTPSQTILVNNVSFSITPNLFFALRQICRMPGLGYLHCSFRWIDTLCIYQAGVLERSSQVRIMQDIYKNADIVVSWLGEEAQGS
;
A
#
# COMPACT_ATOMS: atom_id res chain seq x y z
N LEU A 1 13.74 3.40 7.03
CA LEU A 1 12.55 2.68 6.52
C LEU A 1 12.80 2.09 5.13
N TYR A 2 13.17 2.91 4.15
CA TYR A 2 13.33 2.49 2.76
C TYR A 2 14.77 2.03 2.47
N LEU A 3 14.92 0.79 2.01
CA LEU A 3 16.16 0.30 1.41
C LEU A 3 16.15 0.63 -0.10
N PRO A 4 17.27 1.05 -0.71
CA PRO A 4 17.33 1.35 -2.14
C PRO A 4 16.84 0.18 -2.99
N LEU A 5 16.04 0.47 -4.02
CA LEU A 5 15.77 -0.49 -5.09
C LEU A 5 17.01 -0.56 -5.99
N GLN A 6 17.57 -1.74 -6.18
CA GLN A 6 18.82 -1.97 -6.90
C GLN A 6 18.62 -2.09 -8.42
N GLY A 7 17.39 -2.32 -8.88
CA GLY A 7 17.03 -2.34 -10.30
C GLY A 7 16.31 -1.07 -10.73
N THR A 8 16.75 -0.43 -11.82
CA THR A 8 16.21 0.89 -12.21
C THR A 8 14.73 0.87 -12.62
N TYR A 9 14.11 -0.27 -12.94
CA TYR A 9 12.68 -0.36 -13.29
C TYR A 9 12.03 -1.74 -13.04
N GLN A 10 12.75 -2.66 -12.39
CA GLN A 10 12.32 -4.06 -12.27
C GLN A 10 11.94 -4.47 -10.85
N GLU A 11 12.05 -3.54 -9.91
CA GLU A 11 11.73 -3.79 -8.52
C GLU A 11 10.62 -2.87 -8.05
N ILE A 12 9.77 -3.40 -7.19
CA ILE A 12 8.75 -2.68 -6.45
C ILE A 12 8.89 -3.03 -4.97
N ARG A 13 8.29 -2.21 -4.11
CA ARG A 13 8.02 -2.64 -2.73
C ARG A 13 6.57 -3.07 -2.62
N LEU A 14 6.36 -4.08 -1.82
CA LEU A 14 5.04 -4.56 -1.43
C LEU A 14 4.90 -4.43 0.08
N LEU A 15 3.74 -3.91 0.49
CA LEU A 15 3.31 -3.78 1.86
C LEU A 15 2.64 -5.08 2.30
N TYR A 16 3.15 -5.68 3.36
CA TYR A 16 2.50 -6.79 4.06
C TYR A 16 1.90 -6.25 5.35
N ILE A 17 0.57 -6.29 5.48
CA ILE A 17 -0.14 -5.89 6.68
C ILE A 17 -0.20 -7.09 7.63
N GLN A 18 0.21 -6.90 8.88
CA GLN A 18 0.16 -7.95 9.89
C GLN A 18 -1.30 -8.23 10.27
N PRO A 19 -1.73 -9.50 10.30
CA PRO A 19 -3.03 -9.87 10.83
C PRO A 19 -3.15 -9.46 12.30
N SER A 20 -4.31 -8.93 12.70
CA SER A 20 -4.66 -8.65 14.08
C SER A 20 -6.03 -9.23 14.40
N SER A 21 -6.16 -9.83 15.59
CA SER A 21 -7.45 -10.27 16.12
C SER A 21 -8.29 -9.12 16.69
N ASP A 22 -7.67 -7.97 16.95
CA ASP A 22 -8.33 -6.76 17.43
C ASP A 22 -8.49 -5.75 16.28
N PRO A 23 -9.72 -5.49 15.79
CA PRO A 23 -9.98 -4.51 14.73
C PRO A 23 -9.62 -3.06 15.11
N GLU A 24 -9.42 -2.78 16.39
CA GLU A 24 -9.04 -1.46 16.89
C GLU A 24 -7.53 -1.31 17.11
N SER A 25 -6.74 -2.38 16.97
CA SER A 25 -5.29 -2.32 17.16
C SER A 25 -4.61 -1.41 16.15
N VAL A 26 -3.40 -0.98 16.49
CA VAL A 26 -2.52 -0.26 15.56
C VAL A 26 -2.30 -1.11 14.31
N ILE A 27 -2.33 -0.47 13.14
CA ILE A 27 -2.03 -1.13 11.87
C ILE A 27 -0.51 -1.30 11.79
N GLU A 28 -0.08 -2.56 11.80
CA GLU A 28 1.33 -2.93 11.65
C GLU A 28 1.59 -3.48 10.25
N CYS A 29 2.65 -2.99 9.63
CA CYS A 29 3.01 -3.32 8.27
C CYS A 29 4.51 -3.61 8.15
N SER A 30 4.89 -4.35 7.12
CA SER A 30 6.27 -4.47 6.68
C SER A 30 6.41 -4.23 5.18
N LEU A 31 7.50 -3.61 4.77
CA LEU A 31 7.84 -3.41 3.36
C LEU A 31 8.80 -4.50 2.92
N ARG A 32 8.51 -5.14 1.78
CA ARG A 32 9.38 -6.12 1.13
C ARG A 32 9.65 -5.73 -0.31
N THR A 33 10.90 -5.86 -0.74
CA THR A 33 11.25 -5.70 -2.16
C THR A 33 10.83 -6.93 -2.94
N ASP A 34 10.27 -6.70 -4.12
CA ASP A 34 9.77 -7.72 -5.05
C ASP A 34 10.04 -7.31 -6.50
N SER A 35 9.84 -8.25 -7.43
CA SER A 35 9.90 -7.97 -8.86
C SER A 35 8.66 -7.21 -9.33
N ALA A 36 8.85 -6.29 -10.28
CA ALA A 36 7.77 -5.61 -11.00
C ALA A 36 7.18 -6.48 -12.13
N GLU A 37 7.90 -7.52 -12.57
CA GLU A 37 7.51 -8.35 -13.70
C GLU A 37 6.50 -9.42 -13.28
N LYS A 38 5.36 -9.51 -13.98
CA LYS A 38 4.26 -10.43 -13.64
C LYS A 38 4.67 -11.90 -13.43
N ARG A 39 5.67 -12.39 -14.18
CA ARG A 39 6.10 -13.80 -14.08
C ARG A 39 6.85 -14.12 -12.79
N THR A 40 7.47 -13.12 -12.17
CA THR A 40 8.39 -13.28 -11.03
C THR A 40 7.90 -12.54 -9.80
N ALA A 41 6.99 -11.59 -9.94
CA ALA A 41 6.34 -10.89 -8.85
C ALA A 41 5.52 -11.87 -8.00
N ARG A 42 5.54 -11.70 -6.67
CA ARG A 42 4.55 -12.32 -5.79
C ARG A 42 3.15 -11.81 -6.15
N ALA A 43 2.12 -12.60 -5.84
CA ALA A 43 0.73 -12.16 -5.89
C ALA A 43 0.50 -10.94 -4.99
N TYR A 44 -0.12 -9.88 -5.52
CA TYR A 44 -0.43 -8.68 -4.75
C TYR A 44 -1.67 -7.95 -5.25
N ILE A 45 -2.20 -7.10 -4.37
CA ILE A 45 -3.34 -6.22 -4.62
C ILE A 45 -2.84 -4.79 -4.73
N ALA A 46 -3.20 -4.08 -5.79
CA ALA A 46 -2.94 -2.65 -5.87
C ALA A 46 -4.10 -1.87 -5.26
N LEU A 47 -3.80 -0.87 -4.43
CA LEU A 47 -4.78 0.07 -3.91
C LEU A 47 -4.78 1.34 -4.76
N SER A 48 -5.91 1.61 -5.40
CA SER A 48 -6.19 2.89 -6.04
C SER A 48 -7.08 3.71 -5.11
N TYR A 49 -6.64 4.91 -4.72
CA TYR A 49 -7.40 5.75 -3.80
C TYR A 49 -7.13 7.22 -4.07
N VAL A 50 -8.08 8.08 -3.70
CA VAL A 50 -7.90 9.53 -3.75
C VAL A 50 -6.99 9.95 -2.58
N TRP A 51 -5.96 10.74 -2.81
CA TRP A 51 -5.00 11.08 -1.75
C TRP A 51 -5.64 11.87 -0.59
N GLY A 52 -6.74 12.59 -0.86
CA GLY A 52 -7.50 13.34 0.13
C GLY A 52 -6.74 14.58 0.62
N THR A 53 -6.97 14.97 1.88
CA THR A 53 -6.23 16.04 2.52
C THR A 53 -4.75 15.66 2.63
N PRO A 54 -3.81 16.52 2.22
CA PRO A 54 -2.39 16.17 2.18
C PRO A 54 -1.76 16.08 3.57
N THR A 55 -2.44 16.55 4.61
CA THR A 55 -1.92 16.59 5.98
C THR A 55 -1.96 15.20 6.62
N PRO A 56 -0.82 14.54 6.86
CA PRO A 56 -0.79 13.27 7.58
C PRO A 56 -1.11 13.52 9.05
N SER A 57 -2.01 12.73 9.62
CA SER A 57 -2.41 12.85 11.02
C SER A 57 -2.72 11.52 11.70
N GLN A 58 -2.67 10.41 10.95
CA GLN A 58 -2.88 9.07 11.47
C GLN A 58 -1.56 8.30 11.46
N THR A 59 -1.32 7.50 12.49
CA THR A 59 -0.06 6.78 12.66
C THR A 59 -0.25 5.28 12.45
N ILE A 60 0.64 4.68 11.68
CA ILE A 60 0.80 3.23 11.53
C ILE A 60 2.24 2.84 11.85
N LEU A 61 2.50 1.54 12.02
CA LEU A 61 3.86 1.03 12.15
C LEU A 61 4.28 0.38 10.84
N VAL A 62 5.42 0.80 10.27
CA VAL A 62 6.01 0.18 9.08
C VAL A 62 7.43 -0.26 9.41
N ASN A 63 7.71 -1.56 9.31
CA ASN A 63 8.98 -2.16 9.76
C ASN A 63 9.33 -1.72 11.20
N ASN A 64 8.33 -1.72 12.11
CA ASN A 64 8.43 -1.27 13.51
C ASN A 64 8.79 0.22 13.70
N VAL A 65 8.66 1.04 12.65
CA VAL A 65 8.89 2.49 12.71
C VAL A 65 7.55 3.21 12.58
N SER A 66 7.31 4.19 13.46
CA SER A 66 6.14 5.07 13.37
C SER A 66 6.14 5.83 12.05
N PHE A 67 5.05 5.73 11.31
CA PHE A 67 4.87 6.37 10.01
C PHE A 67 3.52 7.07 9.94
N SER A 68 3.52 8.36 9.64
CA SER A 68 2.30 9.15 9.53
C SER A 68 1.73 9.11 8.12
N ILE A 69 0.44 8.79 8.01
CA ILE A 69 -0.33 8.75 6.77
C ILE A 69 -1.54 9.68 6.84
N THR A 70 -2.13 9.95 5.67
CA THR A 70 -3.37 10.73 5.59
C THR A 70 -4.54 9.95 6.20
N PRO A 71 -5.54 10.64 6.77
CA PRO A 71 -6.75 10.00 7.28
C PRO A 71 -7.40 9.08 6.26
N ASN A 72 -7.51 9.51 4.99
CA ASN A 72 -8.17 8.71 3.96
C ASN A 72 -7.47 7.37 3.72
N LEU A 73 -6.13 7.37 3.66
CA LEU A 73 -5.38 6.12 3.52
C LEU A 73 -5.53 5.25 4.77
N PHE A 74 -5.53 5.84 5.96
CA PHE A 74 -5.72 5.11 7.20
C PHE A 74 -7.07 4.38 7.24
N PHE A 75 -8.16 5.07 6.91
CA PHE A 75 -9.49 4.47 6.84
C PHE A 75 -9.59 3.40 5.76
N ALA A 76 -8.99 3.63 4.58
CA ALA A 76 -8.91 2.61 3.53
C ALA A 76 -8.23 1.33 4.03
N LEU A 77 -7.05 1.45 4.66
CA LEU A 77 -6.31 0.32 5.22
C LEU A 77 -7.13 -0.40 6.30
N ARG A 78 -7.76 0.35 7.20
CA ARG A 78 -8.56 -0.19 8.30
C ARG A 78 -9.78 -0.95 7.79
N GLN A 79 -10.49 -0.41 6.79
CA GLN A 79 -11.63 -1.08 6.17
C GLN A 79 -11.21 -2.37 5.47
N ILE A 80 -10.09 -2.34 4.77
CA ILE A 80 -9.51 -3.52 4.12
C ILE A 80 -9.21 -4.62 5.14
N CYS A 81 -8.68 -4.27 6.32
CA CYS A 81 -8.45 -5.21 7.42
C CYS A 81 -9.74 -5.74 8.07
N ARG A 82 -10.89 -5.09 7.88
CA ARG A 82 -12.16 -5.45 8.52
C ARG A 82 -13.08 -6.29 7.66
N MET A 83 -12.93 -6.27 6.34
CA MET A 83 -13.84 -6.96 5.44
C MET A 83 -13.80 -8.49 5.66
N PRO A 84 -14.86 -9.10 6.23
CA PRO A 84 -14.94 -10.54 6.45
C PRO A 84 -15.19 -11.27 5.12
N GLY A 85 -14.71 -12.51 5.00
CA GLY A 85 -14.94 -13.36 3.81
C GLY A 85 -13.91 -13.20 2.68
N LEU A 86 -13.03 -12.20 2.78
CA LEU A 86 -11.91 -12.00 1.86
C LEU A 86 -10.62 -12.62 2.43
N GLY A 87 -10.68 -13.87 2.92
CA GLY A 87 -9.52 -14.54 3.54
C GLY A 87 -8.25 -14.53 2.67
N TYR A 88 -8.43 -14.48 1.34
CA TYR A 88 -7.36 -14.28 0.37
C TYR A 88 -6.75 -12.86 0.37
N LEU A 89 -7.55 -11.82 0.65
CA LEU A 89 -7.05 -10.45 0.78
C LEU A 89 -6.36 -10.21 2.13
N HIS A 90 -6.72 -10.92 3.20
CA HIS A 90 -6.14 -10.72 4.54
C HIS A 90 -4.68 -11.15 4.64
N CYS A 91 -4.22 -12.07 3.79
CA CYS A 91 -2.84 -12.54 3.75
C CYS A 91 -2.05 -12.08 2.51
N SER A 92 -2.59 -11.15 1.72
CA SER A 92 -1.97 -10.72 0.47
C SER A 92 -1.09 -9.50 0.63
N PHE A 93 0.03 -9.51 -0.10
CA PHE A 93 0.85 -8.32 -0.33
C PHE A 93 0.04 -7.23 -1.01
N ARG A 94 0.36 -5.97 -0.71
CA ARG A 94 -0.31 -4.81 -1.30
C ARG A 94 0.70 -3.86 -1.92
N TRP A 95 0.30 -3.23 -3.00
CA TRP A 95 1.01 -2.08 -3.54
C TRP A 95 0.18 -0.81 -3.30
N ILE A 96 0.79 0.15 -2.62
CA ILE A 96 0.21 1.45 -2.27
C ILE A 96 1.28 2.50 -2.56
N ASP A 97 1.05 3.36 -3.54
CA ASP A 97 2.03 4.32 -4.06
C ASP A 97 2.73 5.13 -2.96
N THR A 98 2.00 5.67 -1.99
CA THR A 98 2.50 6.50 -0.89
C THR A 98 3.36 5.75 0.14
N LEU A 99 3.21 4.43 0.24
CA LEU A 99 3.96 3.59 1.19
C LEU A 99 5.04 2.73 0.53
N CYS A 100 4.84 2.35 -0.74
CA CYS A 100 5.74 1.46 -1.45
C CYS A 100 6.86 2.23 -2.19
N ILE A 101 6.59 3.49 -2.53
CA ILE A 101 7.56 4.39 -3.19
C ILE A 101 8.19 5.30 -2.13
N TYR A 102 9.51 5.43 -2.16
CA TYR A 102 10.22 6.41 -1.36
C TYR A 102 10.00 7.82 -1.93
N GLN A 103 9.01 8.52 -1.39
CA GLN A 103 8.53 9.80 -1.92
C GLN A 103 9.56 10.93 -1.95
N ALA A 104 10.52 10.95 -1.01
CA ALA A 104 11.58 11.96 -0.97
C ALA A 104 12.70 11.70 -2.00
N GLY A 105 12.77 10.49 -2.57
CA GLY A 105 13.73 10.13 -3.60
C GLY A 105 13.21 10.43 -4.99
N VAL A 106 13.58 11.59 -5.57
CA VAL A 106 13.10 12.01 -6.90
C VAL A 106 13.38 10.97 -8.00
N LEU A 107 14.56 10.35 -7.97
CA LEU A 107 14.95 9.32 -8.94
C LEU A 107 14.07 8.06 -8.82
N GLU A 108 13.87 7.58 -7.59
CA GLU A 108 13.04 6.41 -7.34
C GLU A 108 11.58 6.70 -7.71
N ARG A 109 11.02 7.81 -7.26
CA ARG A 109 9.66 8.23 -7.60
C ARG A 109 9.45 8.29 -9.11
N SER A 110 10.38 8.90 -9.85
CA SER A 110 10.30 9.01 -11.31
C SER A 110 10.45 7.65 -12.02
N SER A 111 11.19 6.72 -11.42
CA SER A 111 11.26 5.33 -11.91
C SER A 111 9.95 4.59 -11.68
N GLN A 112 9.41 4.63 -10.46
CA GLN A 112 8.19 3.92 -10.09
C GLN A 112 6.96 4.45 -10.84
N VAL A 113 6.87 5.77 -11.05
CA VAL A 113 5.80 6.38 -11.86
C VAL A 113 5.84 5.87 -13.30
N ARG A 114 7.03 5.65 -13.89
CA ARG A 114 7.17 5.14 -15.27
C ARG A 114 6.64 3.71 -15.43
N ILE A 115 6.72 2.89 -14.39
CA ILE A 115 6.24 1.50 -14.41
C ILE A 115 4.87 1.33 -13.73
N MET A 116 4.25 2.41 -13.23
CA MET A 116 3.02 2.35 -12.45
C MET A 116 1.88 1.66 -13.22
N GLN A 117 1.77 1.91 -14.53
CA GLN A 117 0.81 1.22 -15.38
C GLN A 117 1.00 -0.30 -15.36
N ASP A 118 2.25 -0.78 -15.43
CA ASP A 118 2.56 -2.20 -15.39
C ASP A 118 2.30 -2.80 -14.01
N ILE A 119 2.56 -2.05 -12.93
CA ILE A 119 2.23 -2.47 -11.57
C ILE A 119 0.73 -2.73 -11.45
N TYR A 120 -0.12 -1.78 -11.84
CA TYR A 120 -1.58 -1.99 -11.78
C TYR A 120 -2.05 -3.13 -12.69
N LYS A 121 -1.45 -3.27 -13.88
CA LYS A 121 -1.77 -4.35 -14.83
C LYS A 121 -1.35 -5.74 -14.32
N ASN A 122 -0.27 -5.79 -13.55
CA ASN A 122 0.31 -7.04 -13.04
C ASN A 122 -0.26 -7.45 -11.68
N ALA A 123 -0.94 -6.55 -10.97
CA ALA A 123 -1.69 -6.88 -9.76
C ALA A 123 -2.79 -7.92 -10.04
N ASP A 124 -3.02 -8.82 -9.09
CA ASP A 124 -4.09 -9.81 -9.20
C ASP A 124 -5.47 -9.17 -9.07
N ILE A 125 -5.54 -8.14 -8.23
CA ILE A 125 -6.75 -7.37 -7.96
C ILE A 125 -6.34 -5.90 -7.80
N VAL A 126 -7.15 -5.00 -8.34
CA VAL A 126 -7.09 -3.57 -8.04
C VAL A 126 -8.31 -3.22 -7.20
N VAL A 127 -8.08 -2.70 -5.99
CA VAL A 127 -9.13 -2.21 -5.11
C VAL A 127 -9.20 -0.70 -5.25
N SER A 128 -10.36 -0.18 -5.59
CA SER A 128 -10.62 1.26 -5.64
C SER A 128 -11.30 1.72 -4.35
N TRP A 129 -10.66 2.65 -3.63
CA TRP A 129 -11.21 3.30 -2.44
C TRP A 129 -11.65 4.72 -2.78
N LEU A 130 -12.97 4.96 -2.67
CA LEU A 130 -13.60 6.23 -3.03
C LEU A 130 -13.72 7.22 -1.86
N GLY A 131 -13.27 6.82 -0.66
CA GLY A 131 -13.49 7.55 0.58
C GLY A 131 -14.54 6.86 1.46
N GLU A 132 -14.66 7.33 2.69
CA GLU A 132 -15.78 6.96 3.54
C GLU A 132 -17.07 7.54 2.94
N GLU A 133 -18.17 6.81 3.03
CA GLU A 133 -19.48 7.34 2.70
C GLU A 133 -19.72 8.59 3.56
N ALA A 134 -19.82 9.75 2.92
CA ALA A 134 -20.27 10.95 3.61
C ALA A 134 -21.70 10.65 4.11
N GLN A 135 -21.91 10.65 5.42
CA GLN A 135 -23.25 10.58 5.98
C GLN A 135 -24.04 11.82 5.52
N GLY A 136 -24.91 11.64 4.52
CA GLY A 136 -25.92 12.62 4.11
C GLY A 136 -25.67 13.26 2.74
N SER A 137 -26.39 12.76 1.73
CA SER A 137 -27.04 13.61 0.74
C SER A 137 -28.51 13.74 1.08
#